data_AF-A0A090T3X0-F1
#
_entry.id   AF-A0A090T3X0-F1
#
_cell.length_a   1.000
_cell.length_b   1.000
_cell.length_c   1.000
_cell.angle_alpha   90.00
_cell.angle_beta   90.00
_cell.angle_gamma   90.00
#
_symmetry.space_group_name_H-M   'P 1'
#
loop_
_entity.id
_entity.type
_entity.pdbx_description
1 polymer ?
#
loop_
_entity_poly.entity_id
_entity_poly.type
_entity_poly.pdbx_seq_one_letter_code
_entity_poly.pdbx_strand_id
1 'polypeptide(L)'
;MQIHHLDKANLINELQCGTSLNRAVEQGRRADFALMLSMFSQDSRETAVTEDIDTNVTDEAILRKRFDVPTAQKLQGELDDYAVSASIAKQFHDGGLSSAKLQHYSTPEPLNYSPTDTYGLAEEVYHNLSGHTRRQLGQKSLPKPTVDVLYNQLTTANRKDTLSIQL
;
A
#
# COMPACT_ATOMS: atom_id res chain seq x y z
N MET A 1 -0.44 21.10 13.15
CA MET A 1 -0.39 19.79 12.47
C MET A 1 1.07 19.36 12.30
N GLN A 2 1.64 18.65 13.27
CA GLN A 2 3.03 18.15 13.23
C GLN A 2 3.08 16.73 13.83
N ILE A 3 2.53 15.74 13.15
CA ILE A 3 2.66 14.31 13.55
C ILE A 3 3.35 13.46 12.45
N HIS A 4 3.62 14.01 11.25
CA HIS A 4 4.06 13.23 10.09
C HIS A 4 5.54 12.79 10.04
N HIS A 5 6.35 12.99 11.10
CA HIS A 5 7.77 12.60 11.04
C HIS A 5 8.07 11.19 11.57
N LEU A 6 7.23 10.66 12.48
CA LEU A 6 7.31 9.27 12.94
C LEU A 6 6.71 8.27 11.94
N ASP A 7 5.88 8.76 11.02
CA ASP A 7 5.19 7.95 10.03
C ASP A 7 6.10 7.40 8.93
N LYS A 8 7.29 8.01 8.78
CA LYS A 8 8.38 7.49 7.95
C LYS A 8 9.24 6.52 8.76
N ALA A 9 8.61 5.57 9.44
CA ALA A 9 9.32 4.48 10.10
C ALA A 9 9.95 3.60 9.01
N ASN A 10 11.21 3.89 8.68
CA ASN A 10 12.01 3.05 7.77
C ASN A 10 12.61 1.83 8.48
N LEU A 11 12.45 1.73 9.80
CA LEU A 11 12.92 0.60 10.60
C LEU A 11 11.95 -0.58 10.46
N ILE A 12 12.31 -1.54 9.62
CA ILE A 12 11.55 -2.74 9.32
C ILE A 12 11.95 -3.87 10.28
N ASN A 13 13.25 -4.07 10.48
CA ASN A 13 13.81 -5.20 11.22
C ASN A 13 15.08 -4.79 11.98
N GLU A 14 15.43 -5.56 13.01
CA GLU A 14 16.67 -5.49 13.79
C GLU A 14 17.93 -5.44 12.93
N LEU A 15 17.97 -6.14 11.77
CA LEU A 15 19.11 -6.09 10.84
C LEU A 15 19.53 -4.66 10.46
N GLN A 16 18.58 -3.72 10.44
CA GLN A 16 18.84 -2.31 10.15
C GLN A 16 19.38 -1.53 11.37
N CYS A 17 19.10 -2.01 12.58
CA CYS A 17 19.58 -1.46 13.84
C CYS A 17 20.97 -1.97 14.24
N GLY A 18 21.46 -3.05 13.63
CA GLY A 18 22.78 -3.63 13.95
C GLY A 18 22.90 -3.95 15.44
N THR A 19 23.96 -3.48 16.10
CA THR A 19 24.21 -3.73 17.53
C THR A 19 23.55 -2.74 18.49
N SER A 20 22.82 -1.74 17.99
CA SER A 20 22.21 -0.72 18.84
C SER A 20 21.18 -1.29 19.80
N LEU A 21 20.43 -2.31 19.37
CA LEU A 21 19.46 -3.03 20.19
C LEU A 21 20.16 -3.81 21.32
N ASN A 22 21.17 -4.61 20.97
CA ASN A 22 21.97 -5.37 21.94
C ASN A 22 22.62 -4.45 22.97
N ARG A 23 23.21 -3.34 22.52
CA ARG A 23 23.84 -2.35 23.40
C ARG A 23 22.84 -1.66 24.32
N ALA A 24 21.60 -1.44 23.88
CA ALA A 24 20.54 -0.90 24.74
C ALA A 24 20.14 -1.88 25.85
N VAL A 25 20.14 -3.19 25.57
CA VAL A 25 19.91 -4.25 26.56
C VAL A 25 21.06 -4.33 27.56
N GLU A 26 22.31 -4.38 27.08
CA GLU A 26 23.52 -4.44 27.92
C GLU A 26 23.63 -3.25 28.87
N GLN A 27 23.30 -2.05 28.38
CA GLN A 27 23.38 -0.81 29.15
C GLN A 27 22.14 -0.54 30.02
N GLY A 28 21.16 -1.46 30.02
CA GLY A 28 19.93 -1.33 30.81
C GLY A 28 18.99 -0.21 30.37
N ARG A 29 19.15 0.35 29.16
CA ARG A 29 18.31 1.42 28.61
C ARG A 29 16.98 0.86 28.08
N ARG A 30 16.10 0.46 29.00
CA ARG A 30 14.79 -0.16 28.68
C ARG A 30 13.87 0.73 27.84
N ALA A 31 13.94 2.06 28.03
CA ALA A 31 13.12 3.00 27.28
C ALA A 31 13.50 3.02 25.80
N ASP A 32 14.80 3.12 25.49
CA ASP A 32 15.31 3.12 24.11
C ASP A 32 15.01 1.78 23.42
N PHE A 33 15.19 0.67 24.15
CA PHE A 33 14.87 -0.66 23.64
C PHE A 33 13.37 -0.79 23.29
N ALA A 34 12.48 -0.39 24.21
CA ALA A 34 11.04 -0.45 23.98
C ALA A 34 10.60 0.44 22.80
N LEU A 35 11.24 1.59 22.62
CA LEU A 35 10.97 2.49 21.50
C LEU A 35 11.48 1.92 20.17
N MET A 36 12.70 1.36 20.13
CA MET A 36 13.19 0.70 18.92
C MET A 36 12.31 -0.49 18.51
N LEU A 37 11.89 -1.29 19.50
CA LEU A 37 10.99 -2.43 19.27
C LEU A 37 9.60 -1.99 18.78
N SER A 38 9.05 -0.90 19.31
CA SER A 38 7.74 -0.39 18.87
C SER A 38 7.77 0.21 17.47
N MET A 39 8.96 0.60 16.98
CA MET A 39 9.15 1.07 15.61
C MET A 39 9.30 -0.05 14.58
N PHE A 40 9.52 -1.30 14.99
CA PHE A 40 9.64 -2.42 14.05
C PHE A 40 8.31 -2.76 13.38
N SER A 41 8.40 -3.30 12.17
CA SER A 41 7.22 -3.77 11.46
C SER A 41 6.71 -5.05 12.10
N GLN A 42 5.41 -5.09 12.37
CA GLN A 42 4.72 -6.29 12.88
C GLN A 42 4.32 -7.25 11.76
N ASP A 43 4.47 -6.84 10.50
CA ASP A 43 4.12 -7.67 9.34
C ASP A 43 5.25 -8.64 9.01
N SER A 44 5.00 -9.94 9.22
CA SER A 44 5.97 -11.01 8.93
C SER A 44 6.28 -11.14 7.44
N ARG A 45 5.46 -10.57 6.55
CA ARG A 45 5.70 -10.59 5.10
C ARG A 45 6.87 -9.71 4.68
N GLU A 46 7.20 -8.68 5.48
CA GLU A 46 8.35 -7.81 5.19
C GLU A 46 9.69 -8.48 5.53
N THR A 47 9.67 -9.56 6.30
CA THR A 47 10.86 -10.32 6.73
C THR A 47 10.93 -11.72 6.12
N ALA A 48 9.80 -12.26 5.67
CA ALA A 48 9.74 -13.58 5.04
C ALA A 48 10.15 -13.54 3.56
N VAL A 49 11.07 -14.43 3.19
CA VAL A 49 11.37 -14.73 1.78
C VAL A 49 10.14 -15.38 1.17
N THR A 50 9.68 -14.83 0.03
CA THR A 50 8.58 -15.41 -0.74
C THR A 50 9.08 -15.71 -2.15
N GLU A 51 8.76 -16.88 -2.67
CA GLU A 51 8.98 -17.21 -4.08
C GLU A 51 7.87 -16.60 -4.93
N ASP A 52 8.24 -15.99 -6.06
CA ASP A 52 7.24 -15.50 -7.00
C ASP A 52 6.61 -16.70 -7.72
N ILE A 53 5.34 -16.92 -7.43
CA ILE A 53 4.52 -17.87 -8.18
C ILE A 53 4.09 -17.17 -9.44
N ASP A 54 4.48 -17.73 -10.59
CA ASP A 54 4.10 -17.23 -11.90
C ASP A 54 2.59 -17.45 -12.07
N THR A 55 1.80 -16.43 -11.74
CA THR A 55 0.37 -16.47 -11.99
C THR A 55 0.18 -16.22 -13.48
N ASN A 56 -0.25 -17.26 -14.19
CA ASN A 56 -0.71 -17.13 -15.56
C ASN A 56 -1.92 -16.19 -15.56
N VAL A 57 -1.67 -14.91 -15.84
CA VAL A 57 -2.70 -13.90 -16.04
C VAL A 57 -3.45 -14.31 -17.30
N THR A 58 -4.62 -14.92 -17.10
CA THR A 58 -5.58 -15.07 -18.20
C THR A 58 -6.03 -13.67 -18.57
N ASP A 59 -5.67 -13.23 -19.77
CA ASP A 59 -6.00 -11.91 -20.30
C ASP A 59 -7.52 -11.80 -20.57
N GLU A 60 -8.29 -11.53 -19.52
CA GLU A 60 -9.71 -11.18 -19.57
C GLU A 60 -9.96 -10.04 -20.57
N ALA A 61 -8.98 -9.14 -20.74
CA ALA A 61 -8.99 -8.07 -21.72
C ALA A 61 -9.07 -8.56 -23.17
N ILE A 62 -8.39 -9.67 -23.50
CA ILE A 62 -8.42 -10.27 -24.85
C ILE A 62 -9.79 -10.91 -25.10
N LEU A 63 -10.33 -11.60 -24.11
CA LEU A 63 -11.65 -12.23 -24.20
C LEU A 63 -12.75 -11.18 -24.38
N ARG A 64 -12.74 -10.10 -23.59
CA ARG A 64 -13.71 -9.00 -23.73
C ARG A 64 -13.70 -8.36 -25.11
N LYS A 65 -12.52 -8.12 -25.68
CA LYS A 65 -12.38 -7.61 -27.05
C LYS A 65 -12.96 -8.57 -28.08
N ARG A 66 -12.76 -9.88 -27.91
CA ARG A 66 -13.28 -10.90 -28.84
C ARG A 66 -14.81 -11.00 -28.81
N PHE A 67 -15.42 -10.75 -27.65
CA PHE A 67 -16.87 -10.85 -27.46
C PHE A 67 -17.60 -9.50 -27.57
N ASP A 68 -16.91 -8.43 -27.92
CA ASP A 68 -17.46 -7.06 -28.03
C ASP A 68 -18.26 -6.64 -26.78
N VAL A 69 -17.76 -7.02 -25.60
CA VAL A 69 -18.44 -6.73 -24.33
C VAL A 69 -18.23 -5.26 -24.00
N PRO A 70 -19.30 -4.52 -23.60
CA PRO A 70 -19.16 -3.13 -23.19
C PRO A 70 -18.16 -2.98 -22.02
N THR A 71 -17.56 -1.79 -21.93
CA THR A 71 -16.59 -1.48 -20.88
C THR A 71 -17.19 -1.75 -19.51
N ALA A 72 -16.46 -2.50 -18.68
CA ALA A 72 -16.87 -2.75 -17.31
C ALA A 72 -17.09 -1.43 -16.58
N GLN A 73 -18.15 -1.36 -15.77
CA GLN A 73 -18.37 -0.23 -14.88
C GLN A 73 -17.15 -0.05 -13.98
N LYS A 74 -16.62 1.18 -13.92
CA LYS A 74 -15.50 1.51 -13.05
C LYS A 74 -15.91 1.27 -11.59
N LEU A 75 -15.04 0.66 -10.81
CA LEU A 75 -15.31 0.44 -9.37
C LEU A 75 -15.05 1.71 -8.56
N GLN A 76 -14.00 2.44 -8.91
CA GLN A 76 -13.58 3.69 -8.26
C GLN A 76 -13.64 4.82 -9.27
N GLY A 77 -14.26 5.92 -8.88
CA GLY A 77 -14.39 7.12 -9.68
C GLY A 77 -13.21 8.06 -9.50
N GLU A 78 -12.81 8.69 -10.59
CA GLU A 78 -11.87 9.81 -10.59
C GLU A 78 -12.63 11.15 -10.64
N LEU A 79 -11.91 12.27 -10.49
CA LEU A 79 -12.53 13.60 -10.52
C LEU A 79 -13.26 13.88 -11.85
N ASP A 80 -12.74 13.34 -12.96
CA ASP A 80 -13.35 13.54 -14.28
C ASP A 80 -14.69 12.81 -14.42
N ASP A 81 -14.91 11.75 -13.64
CA ASP A 81 -16.12 10.93 -13.71
C ASP A 81 -17.35 11.65 -13.10
N TYR A 82 -17.16 12.73 -12.32
CA TYR A 82 -18.28 13.52 -11.77
C TYR A 82 -19.16 14.16 -12.85
N ALA A 83 -18.59 14.49 -14.02
CA ALA A 83 -19.35 15.01 -15.14
C ALA A 83 -20.39 14.00 -15.67
N VAL A 84 -20.06 12.70 -15.59
CA VAL A 84 -20.97 11.62 -15.99
C VAL A 84 -22.16 11.55 -15.04
N SER A 85 -21.92 11.57 -13.72
CA SER A 85 -22.98 11.61 -12.70
C SER A 85 -23.90 12.80 -12.89
N ALA A 86 -23.33 13.98 -13.15
CA ALA A 86 -24.11 15.20 -13.39
C ALA A 86 -25.00 15.06 -14.63
N SER A 87 -24.51 14.42 -15.70
CA SER A 87 -25.30 14.16 -16.90
C SER A 87 -26.47 13.21 -16.64
N ILE A 88 -26.27 12.15 -15.84
CA ILE A 88 -27.31 11.19 -15.47
C ILE A 88 -28.36 11.88 -14.60
N ALA A 89 -27.93 12.69 -13.63
CA ALA A 89 -28.84 13.47 -12.78
C ALA A 89 -29.67 14.47 -13.59
N LYS A 90 -29.07 15.11 -14.59
CA LYS A 90 -29.79 15.99 -15.54
C LYS A 90 -30.83 15.21 -16.33
N GLN A 91 -30.47 14.06 -16.88
CA GLN A 91 -31.41 13.20 -17.63
C GLN A 91 -32.55 12.66 -16.76
N PHE A 92 -32.29 12.43 -15.47
CA PHE A 92 -33.32 12.10 -14.50
C PHE A 92 -34.32 13.24 -14.31
N HIS A 93 -33.83 14.48 -14.24
CA HIS A 93 -34.69 15.67 -14.10
C HIS A 93 -35.51 15.94 -15.37
N ASP A 94 -34.89 15.82 -16.55
CA ASP A 94 -35.52 16.17 -17.83
C ASP A 94 -36.45 15.07 -18.36
N GLY A 95 -36.06 13.80 -18.22
CA GLY A 95 -36.71 12.64 -18.85
C GLY A 95 -37.10 11.51 -17.89
N GLY A 96 -36.95 11.72 -16.59
CA GLY A 96 -37.29 10.74 -15.57
C GLY A 96 -36.37 9.51 -15.54
N LEU A 97 -36.84 8.45 -14.88
CA LEU A 97 -36.02 7.28 -14.58
C LEU A 97 -35.58 6.49 -15.82
N SER A 98 -36.40 6.42 -16.87
CA SER A 98 -36.06 5.70 -18.10
C SER A 98 -34.90 6.36 -18.85
N SER A 99 -34.89 7.69 -18.94
CA SER A 99 -33.80 8.46 -19.55
C SER A 99 -32.49 8.30 -18.77
N ALA A 100 -32.56 8.41 -17.44
CA ALA A 100 -31.40 8.21 -16.57
C ALA A 100 -30.81 6.80 -16.69
N LYS A 101 -31.65 5.76 -16.71
CA LYS A 101 -31.20 4.37 -16.89
C LYS A 101 -30.52 4.14 -18.24
N LEU A 102 -31.10 4.69 -19.31
CA LEU A 102 -30.51 4.57 -20.65
C LEU A 102 -29.12 5.23 -20.69
N GLN A 103 -29.00 6.44 -20.13
CA GLN A 103 -27.71 7.13 -20.04
C GLN A 103 -26.70 6.31 -19.22
N HIS A 104 -27.11 5.77 -18.07
CA HIS A 104 -26.26 4.93 -17.23
C HIS A 104 -25.81 3.64 -17.93
N TYR A 105 -26.68 2.97 -18.68
CA TYR A 105 -26.30 1.77 -19.43
C TYR A 105 -25.38 2.06 -20.61
N SER A 106 -25.45 3.27 -21.19
CA SER A 106 -24.54 3.68 -22.26
C SER A 106 -23.18 4.13 -21.72
N THR A 107 -23.17 4.89 -20.62
CA THR A 107 -21.96 5.41 -19.98
C THR A 107 -22.09 5.21 -18.47
N PRO A 108 -21.62 4.06 -17.95
CA PRO A 108 -21.81 3.72 -16.55
C PRO A 108 -20.97 4.64 -15.65
N GLU A 109 -21.64 5.20 -14.64
CA GLU A 109 -20.99 5.95 -13.56
C GLU A 109 -20.18 4.99 -12.66
N PRO A 110 -19.04 5.41 -12.11
CA PRO A 110 -18.32 4.61 -11.12
C PRO A 110 -19.21 4.28 -9.90
N LEU A 111 -18.97 3.12 -9.30
CA LEU A 111 -19.76 2.65 -8.14
C LEU A 111 -19.47 3.43 -6.85
N ASN A 112 -18.24 3.92 -6.68
CA ASN A 112 -17.83 4.61 -5.48
C ASN A 112 -16.87 5.76 -5.81
N TYR A 113 -16.99 6.86 -5.06
CA TYR A 113 -16.05 7.96 -5.06
C TYR A 113 -15.30 7.95 -3.73
N SER A 114 -14.10 7.39 -3.73
CA SER A 114 -13.25 7.38 -2.55
C SER A 114 -12.64 8.76 -2.27
N PRO A 115 -12.39 9.12 -1.00
CA PRO A 115 -11.60 10.30 -0.68
C PRO A 115 -10.21 10.26 -1.33
N THR A 116 -9.69 11.45 -1.66
CA THR A 116 -8.36 11.59 -2.28
C THR A 116 -7.26 11.14 -1.34
N ASP A 117 -6.18 10.57 -1.88
CA ASP A 117 -4.96 10.19 -1.14
C ASP A 117 -5.17 9.12 -0.03
N THR A 118 -6.25 8.35 -0.13
CA THR A 118 -6.62 7.32 0.87
C THR A 118 -6.44 5.89 0.32
N TYR A 119 -5.85 5.74 -0.87
CA TYR A 119 -5.64 4.45 -1.56
C TYR A 119 -6.91 3.56 -1.63
N GLY A 120 -8.09 4.17 -1.76
CA GLY A 120 -9.37 3.48 -1.83
C GLY A 120 -9.96 3.04 -0.48
N LEU A 121 -9.31 3.37 0.64
CA LEU A 121 -9.82 3.15 1.99
C LEU A 121 -10.68 4.32 2.45
N ALA A 122 -11.53 4.07 3.46
CA ALA A 122 -12.20 5.15 4.17
C ALA A 122 -11.18 5.98 4.97
N GLU A 123 -11.44 7.29 5.10
CA GLU A 123 -10.52 8.22 5.75
C GLU A 123 -10.19 7.80 7.20
N GLU A 124 -11.20 7.37 7.96
CA GLU A 124 -11.04 6.91 9.34
C GLU A 124 -10.12 5.68 9.44
N VAL A 125 -10.23 4.77 8.48
CA VAL A 125 -9.44 3.53 8.45
C VAL A 125 -7.98 3.89 8.11
N TYR A 126 -7.77 4.71 7.08
CA TYR A 126 -6.43 5.08 6.65
C TYR A 126 -5.65 5.87 7.70
N HIS A 127 -6.30 6.74 8.46
CA HIS A 127 -5.64 7.48 9.53
C HIS A 127 -5.26 6.58 10.72
N ASN A 128 -5.97 5.47 10.93
CA ASN A 128 -5.71 4.49 11.98
C ASN A 128 -4.61 3.47 11.59
N LEU A 129 -4.31 3.34 10.30
CA LEU A 129 -3.25 2.46 9.84
C LEU A 129 -1.88 2.81 10.44
N SER A 130 -1.07 1.78 10.71
CA SER A 130 0.31 1.95 11.14
C SER A 130 1.15 2.63 10.05
N GLY A 131 2.21 3.34 10.43
CA GLY A 131 3.11 3.97 9.45
C GLY A 131 3.69 2.98 8.43
N HIS A 132 3.98 1.74 8.86
CA HIS A 132 4.44 0.67 7.97
C HIS A 132 3.39 0.30 6.92
N THR A 133 2.12 0.14 7.32
CA THR A 133 1.03 -0.19 6.37
C THR A 133 0.74 0.97 5.42
N ARG A 134 0.78 2.22 5.88
CA ARG A 134 0.69 3.40 5.00
C ARG A 134 1.85 3.47 3.99
N ARG A 135 3.07 3.17 4.43
CA ARG A 135 4.24 3.06 3.56
C ARG A 135 4.06 1.97 2.50
N GLN A 136 3.55 0.80 2.88
CA GLN A 136 3.27 -0.29 1.94
C GLN A 136 2.24 0.12 0.87
N LEU A 137 1.16 0.80 1.26
CA LEU A 137 0.12 1.27 0.33
C LEU A 137 0.66 2.27 -0.70
N GLY A 138 1.55 3.18 -0.29
CA GLY A 138 2.19 4.14 -1.19
C GLY A 138 3.28 3.56 -2.10
N GLN A 139 3.76 2.35 -1.83
CA GLN A 139 4.76 1.68 -2.64
C GLN A 139 4.10 0.79 -3.70
N LYS A 140 4.25 1.17 -4.97
CA LYS A 140 3.70 0.44 -6.13
C LYS A 140 4.22 -1.01 -6.24
N SER A 141 5.38 -1.28 -5.65
CA SER A 141 5.91 -2.63 -5.43
C SER A 141 6.91 -2.58 -4.28
N LEU A 142 6.60 -3.21 -3.16
CA LEU A 142 7.62 -3.49 -2.15
C LEU A 142 8.60 -4.49 -2.79
N PRO A 143 9.92 -4.25 -2.75
CA PRO A 143 10.88 -5.28 -3.10
C PRO A 143 10.69 -6.41 -2.08
N LYS A 144 10.05 -7.51 -2.51
CA LYS A 144 9.99 -8.71 -1.67
C LYS A 144 11.43 -9.14 -1.39
N PRO A 145 11.79 -9.40 -0.14
CA PRO A 145 13.15 -9.79 0.18
C PRO A 145 13.46 -11.14 -0.46
N THR A 146 14.15 -11.13 -1.61
CA THR A 146 14.75 -12.32 -2.19
C THR A 146 15.88 -12.80 -1.28
N VAL A 147 16.18 -14.11 -1.29
CA VAL A 147 17.26 -14.72 -0.50
C VAL A 147 18.57 -13.94 -0.63
N ASP A 148 18.93 -13.54 -1.86
CA ASP A 148 20.16 -12.79 -2.14
C ASP A 148 20.22 -11.43 -1.44
N VAL A 149 19.08 -10.72 -1.38
CA VAL A 149 18.99 -9.40 -0.75
C VAL A 149 19.18 -9.52 0.76
N LEU A 150 18.51 -10.50 1.40
CA LEU A 150 18.68 -10.73 2.84
C LEU A 150 20.09 -11.20 3.19
N TYR A 151 20.67 -12.08 2.37
CA TYR A 151 22.03 -12.55 2.56
C TYR A 151 23.04 -11.39 2.48
N ASN A 152 22.88 -10.49 1.51
CA ASN A 152 23.70 -9.29 1.40
C ASN A 152 23.52 -8.33 2.59
N GLN A 153 22.30 -8.16 3.10
CA GLN A 153 22.04 -7.36 4.29
C GLN A 153 22.69 -7.97 5.55
N LEU A 154 22.59 -9.28 5.72
CA LEU A 154 23.18 -9.98 6.86
C LEU A 154 24.72 -9.89 6.82
N THR A 155 25.33 -10.18 5.67
CA THR A 155 26.79 -10.09 5.52
C THR A 155 27.33 -8.67 5.70
N THR A 156 26.62 -7.65 5.21
CA THR A 156 27.00 -6.25 5.43
C THR A 156 26.82 -5.83 6.89
N ALA A 157 25.76 -6.25 7.56
CA ALA A 157 25.56 -6.00 8.99
C ALA A 157 26.66 -6.66 9.84
N ASN A 158 26.99 -7.93 9.57
CA ASN A 158 28.06 -8.65 10.25
C ASN A 158 29.42 -7.97 10.05
N ARG A 159 29.75 -7.56 8.82
CA ARG A 159 30.99 -6.81 8.55
C ARG A 159 31.05 -5.49 9.31
N LYS A 160 29.95 -4.71 9.33
CA LYS A 160 29.89 -3.46 10.09
C LYS A 160 30.10 -3.69 11.58
N ASP A 161 29.55 -4.77 12.11
CA ASP A 161 29.74 -5.14 13.51
C ASP A 161 31.21 -5.43 13.82
N THR A 162 31.85 -6.30 13.03
CA THR A 162 33.29 -6.63 13.20
C THR A 162 34.19 -5.39 13.13
N LEU A 163 33.90 -4.44 12.23
CA LEU A 163 34.65 -3.18 12.13
C LEU A 163 34.40 -2.26 13.33
N SER A 164 33.19 -2.25 13.87
CA SER A 164 32.85 -1.43 15.04
C SER A 164 33.48 -1.91 16.35
N ILE A 165 33.81 -3.21 16.43
CA ILE A 165 34.54 -3.81 17.56
C ILE A 165 36.04 -3.53 17.49
N GLN A 166 36.58 -3.25 16.29
CA GLN A 166 38.01 -2.98 16.07
C GLN A 166 38.43 -1.52 16.30
N LEU A 167 37.49 -0.62 16.62
CA LEU A 167 37.71 0.79 16.97
C LEU A 167 37.37 1.05 18.44
#